data_AF-A0A2N3F6P0-F1
#
_entry.id   AF-A0A2N3F6P0-F1
#
_cell.length_a   1.000
_cell.length_b   1.000
_cell.length_c   1.000
_cell.angle_alpha   90.00
_cell.angle_beta   90.00
_cell.angle_gamma   90.00
#
_symmetry.space_group_name_H-M   'P 1'
#
loop_
_entity.id
_entity.type
_entity.pdbx_description
1 polymer ?
#
loop_
_entity_poly.entity_id
_entity_poly.type
_entity_poly.pdbx_seq_one_letter_code
_entity_poly.pdbx_strand_id
1 'polypeptide(L)'
;MSFSEASAAMPGPAVAGEAICPWYAELLSVDPPGLYVAAVTYPENPGDEIFLFRMIWTGDPAGATSFAAPATQAGISVGSTTAEVKAAYPKATAVTINDPARGPRNQLVVAGPAGNSIVFDVTSGRVDAVYWGKRIASGAAGELCAL
;
A
#
# COMPACT_ATOMS: atom_id res chain seq x y z
N MET A 1 -0.82 10.71 -12.65
CA MET A 1 -1.88 11.17 -11.74
C MET A 1 -1.20 11.96 -10.65
N SER A 2 -1.54 13.23 -10.49
CA SER A 2 -1.10 14.13 -9.42
C SER A 2 -2.06 14.15 -8.25
N PHE A 3 -1.67 14.79 -7.15
CA PHE A 3 -2.58 15.07 -6.04
C PHE A 3 -3.74 15.98 -6.46
N SER A 4 -3.50 16.96 -7.34
CA SER A 4 -4.57 17.82 -7.88
C SER A 4 -5.54 17.04 -8.77
N GLU A 5 -5.03 16.15 -9.63
CA GLU A 5 -5.85 15.26 -10.46
C GLU A 5 -6.65 14.27 -9.59
N ALA A 6 -6.03 13.70 -8.55
CA ALA A 6 -6.70 12.81 -7.61
C ALA A 6 -7.82 13.54 -6.84
N SER A 7 -7.57 14.77 -6.39
CA SER A 7 -8.57 15.63 -5.75
C SER A 7 -9.76 15.94 -6.66
N ALA A 8 -9.51 16.16 -7.94
CA ALA A 8 -10.56 16.42 -8.91
C ALA A 8 -11.42 15.17 -9.21
N ALA A 9 -10.83 13.98 -9.10
CA ALA A 9 -11.49 12.71 -9.39
C ALA A 9 -12.32 12.15 -8.22
N MET A 10 -12.02 12.56 -6.99
CA MET A 10 -12.66 12.04 -5.77
C MET A 10 -13.46 13.13 -5.05
N PRO A 11 -14.77 12.94 -4.83
CA PRO A 11 -15.54 13.82 -3.96
C PRO A 11 -14.97 13.77 -2.54
N GLY A 12 -14.53 14.90 -1.99
CA GLY A 12 -13.98 14.97 -0.64
C GLY A 12 -13.03 16.15 -0.42
N PRO A 13 -12.30 16.16 0.71
CA PRO A 13 -11.19 17.08 0.92
C PRO A 13 -10.14 16.95 -0.18
N ALA A 14 -9.43 18.05 -0.45
CA ALA A 14 -8.31 18.01 -1.38
C ALA A 14 -7.25 17.04 -0.87
N VAL A 15 -6.78 16.16 -1.75
CA VAL A 15 -5.58 15.36 -1.56
C VAL A 15 -4.41 16.33 -1.56
N ALA A 16 -3.76 16.46 -0.41
CA ALA A 16 -2.61 17.33 -0.22
C ALA A 16 -1.56 16.62 0.62
N GLY A 17 -0.30 16.94 0.35
CA GLY A 17 0.82 16.43 1.12
C GLY A 17 0.79 16.90 2.57
N GLU A 18 1.31 16.08 3.48
CA GLU A 18 1.46 16.46 4.88
C GLU A 18 2.52 17.56 5.05
N ALA A 19 2.35 18.43 6.05
CA ALA A 19 3.26 19.56 6.28
C ALA A 19 4.71 19.12 6.53
N ILE A 20 4.92 18.00 7.22
CA ILE A 20 6.23 17.42 7.51
C ILE A 20 6.72 16.47 6.41
N CYS A 21 5.83 16.06 5.51
CA CYS A 21 6.09 15.04 4.49
C CYS A 21 5.26 15.36 3.23
N PRO A 22 5.63 16.42 2.46
CA PRO A 22 4.76 16.96 1.41
C PRO A 22 4.49 16.00 0.25
N TRP A 23 5.28 14.94 0.13
CA TRP A 23 5.10 13.92 -0.91
C TRP A 23 4.16 12.80 -0.50
N TYR A 24 3.76 12.73 0.77
CA TYR A 24 2.82 11.75 1.30
C TYR A 24 1.47 12.40 1.58
N ALA A 25 0.40 11.82 1.06
CA ALA A 25 -0.96 12.26 1.31
C ALA A 25 -1.83 11.10 1.77
N GLU A 26 -2.47 11.25 2.93
CA GLU A 26 -3.54 10.35 3.34
C GLU A 26 -4.80 10.62 2.49
N LEU A 27 -5.34 9.55 1.91
CA LEU A 27 -6.54 9.60 1.07
C LEU A 27 -7.78 9.15 1.83
N LEU A 28 -7.61 8.16 2.72
CA LEU A 28 -8.67 7.58 3.52
C LEU A 28 -8.10 7.17 4.87
N SER A 29 -8.83 7.50 5.92
CA SER A 29 -8.60 7.00 7.28
C SER A 29 -9.96 6.63 7.87
N VAL A 30 -10.09 5.35 8.22
CA VAL A 30 -11.29 4.81 8.87
C VAL A 30 -10.85 4.22 10.20
N ASP A 31 -11.03 4.99 11.28
CA ASP A 31 -10.74 4.58 12.64
C ASP A 31 -11.97 4.76 13.55
N PRO A 32 -12.54 3.68 14.11
CA PRO A 32 -12.29 2.25 13.85
C PRO A 32 -12.91 1.77 12.51
N PRO A 33 -12.42 0.68 11.86
CA PRO A 33 -11.58 -0.39 12.42
C PRO A 33 -10.08 -0.34 12.13
N GLY A 34 -9.56 0.74 11.53
CA GLY A 34 -8.14 0.95 11.29
C GLY A 34 -7.68 0.70 9.85
N LEU A 35 -8.50 1.05 8.85
CA LEU A 35 -8.07 1.04 7.44
C LEU A 35 -7.55 2.43 7.05
N TYR A 36 -6.35 2.47 6.49
CA TYR A 36 -5.74 3.70 5.98
C TYR A 36 -5.28 3.50 4.54
N VAL A 37 -5.49 4.49 3.69
CA VAL A 37 -5.00 4.53 2.31
C VAL A 37 -4.24 5.83 2.11
N ALA A 38 -3.06 5.74 1.52
CA ALA A 38 -2.22 6.89 1.20
C ALA A 38 -1.68 6.83 -0.23
N ALA A 39 -1.43 8.00 -0.79
CA ALA A 39 -0.71 8.19 -2.04
C ALA A 39 0.65 8.82 -1.75
N VAL A 40 1.63 8.45 -2.58
CA VAL A 40 3.02 8.92 -2.46
C VAL A 40 3.48 9.44 -3.82
N THR A 41 4.01 10.65 -3.80
CA THR A 41 4.63 11.32 -4.95
C THR A 41 6.14 11.37 -4.75
N TYR A 42 6.86 11.83 -5.77
CA TYR A 42 8.32 11.97 -5.71
C TYR A 42 8.73 13.11 -4.76
N PRO A 43 9.67 12.90 -3.82
CA PRO A 43 10.14 13.96 -2.91
C PRO A 43 10.70 15.20 -3.62
N GLU A 44 11.30 15.01 -4.79
CA GLU A 44 11.83 16.10 -5.63
C GLU A 44 10.74 17.00 -6.22
N ASN A 45 9.52 16.49 -6.41
CA ASN A 45 8.36 17.23 -6.93
C ASN A 45 7.08 16.81 -6.20
N PRO A 46 6.91 17.21 -4.93
CA PRO A 46 5.78 16.77 -4.11
C PRO A 46 4.45 17.22 -4.71
N GLY A 47 3.52 16.27 -4.83
CA GLY A 47 2.20 16.50 -5.39
C GLY A 47 2.04 16.23 -6.88
N ASP A 48 3.14 16.03 -7.63
CA ASP A 48 3.10 15.94 -9.09
C ASP A 48 2.79 14.54 -9.65
N GLU A 49 3.69 13.57 -9.60
CA GLU A 49 3.38 12.21 -10.06
C GLU A 49 3.25 11.28 -8.84
N ILE A 50 2.05 10.77 -8.61
CA ILE A 50 1.83 9.67 -7.67
C ILE A 50 2.45 8.42 -8.28
N PHE A 51 3.52 7.93 -7.65
CA PHE A 51 4.20 6.72 -8.10
C PHE A 51 3.82 5.49 -7.29
N LEU A 52 3.26 5.67 -6.09
CA LEU A 52 2.97 4.60 -5.15
C LEU A 52 1.70 4.91 -4.37
N PHE A 53 0.92 3.87 -4.12
CA PHE A 53 -0.15 3.88 -3.14
C PHE A 53 0.11 2.80 -2.09
N ARG A 54 -0.38 3.04 -0.87
CA ARG A 54 -0.36 2.10 0.25
C ARG A 54 -1.74 2.01 0.84
N MET A 55 -2.20 0.79 1.10
CA MET A 55 -3.33 0.47 1.96
C MET A 55 -2.82 -0.34 3.14
N ILE A 56 -3.12 0.06 4.37
CA ILE A 56 -2.70 -0.63 5.59
C ILE A 56 -3.90 -0.87 6.50
N TRP A 57 -3.88 -2.02 7.16
CA TRP A 57 -4.77 -2.37 8.25
C TRP A 57 -3.99 -2.37 9.56
N THR A 58 -4.39 -1.52 10.51
CA THR A 58 -3.70 -1.39 11.81
C THR A 58 -4.34 -2.20 12.93
N GLY A 59 -5.56 -2.71 12.72
CA GLY A 59 -6.23 -3.66 13.63
C GLY A 59 -5.71 -5.09 13.49
N ASP A 60 -6.42 -6.06 14.09
CA ASP A 60 -6.14 -7.48 13.88
C ASP A 60 -6.38 -7.85 12.40
N PRO A 61 -5.39 -8.34 11.64
CA PRO A 61 -5.56 -8.74 10.25
C PRO A 61 -6.64 -9.81 10.04
N ALA A 62 -6.92 -10.66 11.04
CA ALA A 62 -8.03 -11.61 10.94
C ALA A 62 -9.40 -10.92 10.93
N GLY A 63 -9.53 -9.76 11.58
CA GLY A 63 -10.73 -8.93 11.55
C GLY A 63 -10.95 -8.20 10.22
N ALA A 64 -9.88 -7.96 9.45
CA ALA A 64 -9.94 -7.23 8.18
C ALA A 64 -10.85 -7.89 7.15
N THR A 65 -10.99 -9.23 7.17
CA THR A 65 -11.83 -9.96 6.19
C THR A 65 -13.32 -9.65 6.31
N SER A 66 -13.76 -9.10 7.45
CA SER A 66 -15.14 -8.67 7.67
C SER A 66 -15.40 -7.24 7.18
N PHE A 67 -14.34 -6.49 6.86
CA PHE A 67 -14.42 -5.14 6.33
C PHE A 67 -14.37 -5.16 4.80
N ALA A 68 -15.22 -4.36 4.15
CA ALA A 68 -15.26 -4.25 2.69
C ALA A 68 -14.11 -3.38 2.15
N ALA A 69 -12.86 -3.77 2.40
CA ALA A 69 -11.68 -3.09 1.89
C ALA A 69 -11.58 -3.27 0.36
N PRO A 70 -11.02 -2.29 -0.37
CA PRO A 70 -10.68 -2.45 -1.78
C PRO A 70 -9.83 -3.71 -2.01
N ALA A 71 -10.09 -4.43 -3.10
CA ALA A 71 -9.37 -5.65 -3.43
C ALA A 71 -8.79 -5.57 -4.84
N THR A 72 -7.73 -6.35 -5.08
CA THR A 72 -7.24 -6.60 -6.44
C THR A 72 -8.31 -7.31 -7.28
N GLN A 73 -8.14 -7.34 -8.61
CA GLN A 73 -9.05 -8.07 -9.50
C GLN A 73 -9.17 -9.57 -9.16
N ALA A 74 -8.12 -10.15 -8.58
CA ALA A 74 -8.11 -11.54 -8.11
C ALA A 74 -8.71 -11.73 -6.70
N GLY A 75 -9.32 -10.69 -6.11
CA GLY A 75 -9.98 -10.74 -4.81
C GLY A 75 -9.05 -10.65 -3.59
N ILE A 76 -7.76 -10.40 -3.78
CA ILE A 76 -6.79 -10.25 -2.67
C ILE A 76 -6.86 -8.84 -2.08
N SER A 77 -6.94 -8.75 -0.75
CA SER A 77 -6.93 -7.51 0.03
C SER A 77 -6.21 -7.72 1.38
N VAL A 78 -6.26 -6.71 2.26
CA VAL A 78 -5.91 -6.87 3.68
C VAL A 78 -6.78 -7.97 4.31
N GLY A 79 -6.19 -8.76 5.18
CA GLY A 79 -6.79 -9.94 5.78
C GLY A 79 -6.70 -11.23 4.96
N SER A 80 -6.44 -11.15 3.64
CA SER A 80 -6.17 -12.34 2.83
C SER A 80 -4.96 -13.12 3.38
N THR A 81 -5.00 -14.44 3.26
CA THR A 81 -3.93 -15.32 3.70
C THR A 81 -2.80 -15.39 2.67
N THR A 82 -1.61 -15.74 3.14
CA THR A 82 -0.44 -16.03 2.28
C THR A 82 -0.77 -17.09 1.22
N ALA A 83 -1.60 -18.08 1.56
CA ALA A 83 -2.00 -19.15 0.65
C ALA A 83 -2.90 -18.62 -0.48
N GLU A 84 -3.88 -17.77 -0.15
CA GLU A 84 -4.75 -17.12 -1.15
C GLU A 84 -3.93 -16.24 -2.09
N VAL A 85 -2.97 -15.46 -1.57
CA VAL A 85 -2.07 -14.63 -2.40
C VAL A 85 -1.29 -15.52 -3.37
N LYS A 86 -0.69 -16.61 -2.90
CA LYS A 86 0.10 -17.53 -3.75
C LYS A 86 -0.77 -18.26 -4.78
N ALA A 87 -2.01 -18.57 -4.45
CA ALA A 87 -2.96 -19.17 -5.38
C ALA A 87 -3.38 -18.18 -6.48
N ALA A 88 -3.67 -16.93 -6.12
CA ALA A 88 -4.03 -15.86 -7.05
C ALA A 88 -2.85 -15.38 -7.91
N TYR A 89 -1.65 -15.36 -7.33
CA TYR A 89 -0.42 -14.89 -7.98
C TYR A 89 0.70 -15.94 -7.87
N PRO A 90 0.66 -17.03 -8.67
CA PRO A 90 1.65 -18.11 -8.58
C PRO A 90 3.08 -17.69 -8.91
N LYS A 91 3.26 -16.54 -9.57
CA LYS A 91 4.57 -15.96 -9.93
C LYS A 91 5.05 -14.91 -8.92
N ALA A 92 4.36 -14.73 -7.80
CA ALA A 92 4.78 -13.80 -6.75
C ALA A 92 6.13 -14.23 -6.17
N THR A 93 7.03 -13.27 -5.99
CA THR A 93 8.34 -13.49 -5.36
C THR A 93 8.23 -13.19 -3.87
N ALA A 94 8.63 -14.14 -3.04
CA ALA A 94 8.74 -13.90 -1.60
C ALA A 94 10.04 -13.16 -1.32
N VAL A 95 9.96 -12.04 -0.59
CA VAL A 95 11.10 -11.25 -0.15
C VAL A 95 10.99 -10.94 1.32
N THR A 96 12.13 -10.78 1.98
CA THR A 96 12.20 -10.22 3.33
C THR A 96 12.95 -8.92 3.23
N ILE A 97 12.34 -7.84 3.72
CA ILE A 97 12.99 -6.53 3.80
C ILE A 97 13.23 -6.18 5.26
N ASN A 98 14.30 -5.45 5.54
CA ASN A 98 14.52 -4.85 6.86
C ASN A 98 13.91 -3.45 6.85
N ASP A 99 12.70 -3.31 7.41
CA ASP A 99 12.03 -2.03 7.55
C ASP A 99 12.62 -1.29 8.77
N PRO A 100 13.17 -0.08 8.60
CA PRO A 100 13.77 0.66 9.71
C PRO A 100 12.81 0.97 10.86
N ALA A 101 11.52 1.13 10.55
CA ALA A 101 10.49 1.48 11.53
C ALA A 101 9.87 0.24 12.18
N ARG A 102 9.81 -0.89 11.46
CA ARG A 102 9.02 -2.08 11.86
C ARG A 102 9.83 -3.37 12.00
N GLY A 103 11.13 -3.34 11.73
CA GLY A 103 11.99 -4.52 11.70
C GLY A 103 11.80 -5.39 10.44
N PRO A 104 12.24 -6.66 10.46
CA PRO A 104 12.09 -7.55 9.31
C PRO A 104 10.63 -7.78 8.92
N ARG A 105 10.31 -7.61 7.63
CA ARG A 105 8.96 -7.78 7.05
C ARG A 105 8.99 -8.84 5.96
N ASN A 106 8.03 -9.75 5.97
CA ASN A 106 7.87 -10.74 4.90
C ASN A 106 6.86 -10.23 3.90
N GLN A 107 7.22 -10.25 2.62
CA GLN A 107 6.39 -9.68 1.56
C GLN A 107 6.30 -10.64 0.37
N LEU A 108 5.17 -10.57 -0.34
CA LEU A 108 4.96 -11.21 -1.63
C LEU A 108 4.86 -10.12 -2.70
N VAL A 109 5.82 -10.10 -3.62
CA VAL A 109 5.91 -9.11 -4.70
C VAL A 109 5.40 -9.71 -6.00
N VAL A 110 4.43 -9.06 -6.61
CA VAL A 110 3.87 -9.39 -7.93
C VAL A 110 4.35 -8.35 -8.91
N ALA A 111 5.22 -8.74 -9.83
CA ALA A 111 5.65 -7.87 -10.92
C ALA A 111 4.50 -7.60 -11.90
N GLY A 112 4.35 -6.34 -12.28
CA GLY A 112 3.39 -5.85 -13.27
C GLY A 112 4.08 -5.24 -14.50
N PRO A 113 3.30 -4.83 -15.51
CA PRO A 113 3.83 -4.16 -16.69
C PRO A 113 4.38 -2.77 -16.37
N ALA A 114 5.29 -2.28 -17.22
CA ALA A 114 5.84 -0.92 -17.17
C ALA A 114 6.46 -0.52 -15.81
N GLY A 115 7.09 -1.49 -15.13
CA GLY A 115 7.75 -1.25 -13.84
C GLY A 115 6.80 -1.09 -12.65
N ASN A 116 5.51 -1.36 -12.84
CA ASN A 116 4.57 -1.46 -11.72
C ASN A 116 4.74 -2.77 -10.98
N SER A 117 4.37 -2.79 -9.71
CA SER A 117 4.32 -3.99 -8.89
C SER A 117 3.19 -3.86 -7.86
N ILE A 118 2.75 -5.00 -7.34
CA ILE A 118 1.90 -5.08 -6.16
C ILE A 118 2.70 -5.81 -5.09
N VAL A 119 2.75 -5.26 -3.88
CA VAL A 119 3.43 -5.88 -2.74
C VAL A 119 2.40 -6.15 -1.66
N PHE A 120 2.31 -7.42 -1.24
CA PHE A 120 1.52 -7.83 -0.09
C PHE A 120 2.46 -8.03 1.09
N ASP A 121 2.38 -7.15 2.08
CA ASP A 121 3.11 -7.27 3.35
C ASP A 121 2.33 -8.22 4.28
N VAL A 122 3.03 -9.19 4.86
CA VAL A 122 2.43 -10.33 5.56
C VAL A 122 2.91 -10.39 7.00
N THR A 123 1.95 -10.31 7.92
CA THR A 123 2.15 -10.51 9.35
C THR A 123 1.28 -11.66 9.82
N SER A 124 1.85 -12.60 10.59
CA SER A 124 1.13 -13.77 11.11
C SER A 124 0.37 -14.58 10.03
N GLY A 125 0.95 -14.65 8.82
CA GLY A 125 0.39 -15.41 7.70
C GLY A 125 -0.74 -14.71 6.93
N ARG A 126 -1.12 -13.48 7.30
CA ARG A 126 -2.14 -12.67 6.63
C ARG A 126 -1.56 -11.35 6.13
N VAL A 127 -2.19 -10.81 5.09
CA VAL A 127 -1.85 -9.50 4.52
C VAL A 127 -2.30 -8.41 5.49
N ASP A 128 -1.38 -7.58 5.96
CA ASP A 128 -1.68 -6.41 6.79
C ASP A 128 -1.49 -5.08 6.03
N ALA A 129 -0.74 -5.10 4.93
CA ALA A 129 -0.65 -3.97 4.00
C ALA A 129 -0.54 -4.42 2.54
N VAL A 130 -1.08 -3.59 1.66
CA VAL A 130 -0.98 -3.73 0.20
C VAL A 130 -0.37 -2.45 -0.36
N TYR A 131 0.67 -2.58 -1.16
CA TYR A 131 1.29 -1.49 -1.88
C TYR A 131 1.12 -1.74 -3.38
N TRP A 132 0.87 -0.69 -4.15
CA TRP A 132 0.85 -0.81 -5.61
C TRP A 132 1.39 0.45 -6.28
N GLY A 133 2.15 0.26 -7.34
CA GLY A 133 2.80 1.34 -8.07
C GLY A 133 4.20 0.96 -8.52
N LYS A 134 5.05 1.96 -8.71
CA LYS A 134 6.42 1.85 -9.20
C LYS A 134 7.42 1.78 -8.04
N ARG A 135 8.68 1.46 -8.36
CA ARG A 135 9.85 1.46 -7.43
C ARG A 135 9.78 0.48 -6.25
N ILE A 136 8.81 -0.43 -6.24
CA ILE A 136 8.62 -1.44 -5.18
C ILE A 136 8.83 -2.89 -5.66
N ALA A 137 9.51 -3.07 -6.80
CA ALA A 137 9.73 -4.40 -7.40
C ALA A 137 10.60 -5.34 -6.55
N SER A 138 11.28 -4.81 -5.54
CA SER A 138 12.09 -5.56 -4.57
C SER A 138 11.46 -5.61 -3.16
N GLY A 139 10.21 -5.16 -3.03
CA GLY A 139 9.55 -4.92 -1.74
C GLY A 139 9.32 -3.43 -1.47
N ALA A 140 8.56 -3.13 -0.42
CA ALA A 140 8.16 -1.78 -0.04
C ALA A 140 8.36 -1.55 1.46
N ALA A 141 9.13 -0.52 1.83
CA ALA A 141 9.27 -0.11 3.23
C ALA A 141 8.00 0.62 3.71
N GLY A 142 7.73 0.53 5.02
CA GLY A 142 6.61 1.22 5.67
C GLY A 142 6.90 2.68 6.02
N GLU A 143 8.17 3.06 6.12
CA GLU A 143 8.57 4.45 6.31
C GLU A 143 8.57 5.19 4.96
N LEU A 144 7.49 5.94 4.72
CA LEU A 144 7.27 6.67 3.46
C LEU A 144 7.64 8.15 3.57
N CYS A 145 8.02 8.62 4.76
CA CYS A 145 8.44 9.99 5.01
C CYS A 145 9.95 10.14 5.22
N ALA A 146 10.72 9.07 5.00
CA ALA A 146 12.19 9.10 4.97
C ALA A 146 12.76 8.55 3.64
N LEU A 147 12.06 8.80 2.52
CA LEU A 147 12.42 8.32 1.18
C LEU A 147 13.71 8.94 0.61
#